data_AF-A0AAX6PRX5-F1
#
_entry.id   AF-A0AAX6PRX5-F1
#
_cell.length_a   1.000
_cell.length_b   1.000
_cell.length_c   1.000
_cell.angle_alpha   90.00
_cell.angle_beta   90.00
_cell.angle_gamma   90.00
#
_symmetry.space_group_name_H-M   'P 1'
#
loop_
_entity.id
_entity.type
_entity.pdbx_description
1 polymer ?
#
loop_
_entity_poly.entity_id
_entity_poly.type
_entity_poly.pdbx_seq_one_letter_code
_entity_poly.pdbx_strand_id
1 'polypeptide(L)'
;MAYQSPNPFPEECANGINRVAAYQMYISDVYLTLAYSFTEPKVMPAFAVFLEHMSAVKWEQAKEFLRFLRRRNCINSVPFIQRANIGPLETPEKALPDVVNLEEELTRIMEDLKTSASRARETRLVKFTKDLLVKQNKHRRFLEQEILDYRRLEEYRQQRRLSENPAGASVSGEDTTSGGSTANLSAV
;
A
#
# COMPACT_ATOMS: atom_id res chain seq x y z
N MET A 1 16.73 -35.14 -41.26
CA MET A 1 16.07 -33.82 -41.19
C MET A 1 16.11 -33.37 -39.74
N ALA A 2 16.92 -32.34 -39.42
CA ALA A 2 17.00 -31.83 -38.06
C ALA A 2 15.71 -31.07 -37.76
N TYR A 3 14.92 -31.55 -36.80
CA TYR A 3 13.81 -30.79 -36.24
C TYR A 3 14.39 -29.48 -35.69
N GLN A 4 14.04 -28.35 -36.31
CA GLN A 4 14.26 -27.05 -35.69
C GLN A 4 13.48 -27.07 -34.37
N SER A 5 14.21 -27.16 -33.26
CA SER A 5 13.65 -26.95 -31.93
C SER A 5 12.91 -25.61 -31.96
N PRO A 6 11.65 -25.53 -31.48
CA PRO A 6 11.00 -24.24 -31.29
C PRO A 6 11.96 -23.34 -30.51
N ASN A 7 12.24 -22.13 -31.02
CA ASN A 7 13.17 -21.22 -30.36
C ASN A 7 12.86 -21.19 -28.86
N PRO A 8 13.85 -21.49 -27.99
CA PRO A 8 13.62 -21.54 -26.57
C PRO A 8 13.15 -20.18 -26.09
N PHE A 9 12.24 -20.17 -25.11
CA PHE A 9 11.74 -18.93 -24.55
C PHE A 9 12.91 -18.12 -23.95
N PRO A 10 12.99 -16.80 -24.21
CA PRO A 10 14.12 -16.00 -23.76
C PRO A 10 14.26 -16.01 -22.24
N GLU A 11 15.46 -16.31 -21.75
CA GLU A 11 15.74 -16.39 -20.31
C GLU A 11 15.46 -15.07 -19.59
N GLU A 12 15.82 -13.93 -20.20
CA GLU A 12 15.52 -12.60 -19.66
C GLU A 12 14.01 -12.38 -19.46
N CYS A 13 13.18 -12.89 -20.39
CA CYS A 13 11.73 -12.82 -20.27
C CYS A 13 11.23 -13.74 -19.15
N ALA A 14 11.83 -14.92 -18.97
CA ALA A 14 11.48 -15.83 -17.89
C ALA A 14 11.80 -15.22 -16.51
N ASN A 15 13.01 -14.68 -16.37
CA ASN A 15 13.46 -14.00 -15.16
C ASN A 15 12.62 -12.77 -14.86
N GLY A 16 12.28 -11.97 -15.88
CA GLY A 16 11.39 -10.82 -15.72
C GLY A 16 9.98 -11.21 -15.25
N ILE A 17 9.40 -12.29 -15.78
CA ILE A 17 8.10 -12.78 -15.31
C ILE A 17 8.18 -13.24 -13.85
N ASN A 18 9.23 -14.00 -13.49
CA ASN A 18 9.44 -14.43 -12.11
C ASN A 18 9.57 -13.24 -11.15
N ARG A 19 10.31 -12.19 -11.56
CA ARG A 19 10.45 -10.95 -10.79
C ARG A 19 9.10 -10.26 -10.58
N VAL A 20 8.29 -10.10 -11.63
CA VAL A 20 6.96 -9.50 -11.51
C VAL A 20 6.05 -10.34 -10.61
N ALA A 21 6.06 -11.66 -10.77
CA ALA A 21 5.23 -12.56 -9.95
C ALA A 21 5.62 -12.50 -8.47
N ALA A 22 6.93 -12.55 -8.16
CA ALA A 22 7.43 -12.40 -6.80
C ALA A 22 7.01 -11.06 -6.19
N TYR A 23 7.17 -9.97 -6.95
CA TYR A 23 6.86 -8.63 -6.47
C TYR A 23 5.35 -8.42 -6.23
N GLN A 24 4.50 -9.00 -7.08
CA GLN A 24 3.05 -9.05 -6.88
C GLN A 24 2.66 -9.82 -5.60
N MET A 25 3.33 -10.94 -5.33
CA MET A 25 3.12 -11.72 -4.09
C MET A 25 3.58 -10.94 -2.85
N TYR A 26 4.71 -10.23 -2.94
CA TYR A 26 5.19 -9.36 -1.88
C TYR A 26 4.19 -8.24 -1.57
N ILE A 27 3.72 -7.52 -2.60
CA ILE A 27 2.73 -6.45 -2.44
C ILE A 27 1.41 -7.00 -1.89
N SER A 28 1.01 -8.21 -2.29
CA SER A 28 -0.17 -8.89 -1.74
C SER A 28 -0.05 -9.08 -0.21
N ASP A 29 1.08 -9.59 0.27
CA ASP A 29 1.36 -9.77 1.70
C ASP A 29 1.39 -8.42 2.44
N VAL A 30 1.94 -7.38 1.80
CA VAL A 30 1.93 -6.00 2.32
C VAL A 30 0.50 -5.49 2.51
N TYR A 31 -0.35 -5.61 1.49
CA TYR A 31 -1.75 -5.20 1.56
C TYR A 31 -2.51 -5.91 2.67
N LEU A 32 -2.31 -7.24 2.77
CA LEU A 32 -2.96 -8.06 3.78
C LEU A 32 -2.52 -7.63 5.19
N THR A 33 -1.22 -7.44 5.39
CA THR A 33 -0.67 -6.98 6.67
C THR A 33 -1.26 -5.63 7.07
N LEU A 34 -1.36 -4.69 6.14
CA LEU A 34 -1.92 -3.37 6.40
C LEU A 34 -3.42 -3.44 6.74
N ALA A 35 -4.19 -4.23 6.00
CA ALA A 35 -5.61 -4.43 6.25
C ALA A 35 -5.88 -4.90 7.69
N TYR A 36 -5.06 -5.82 8.19
CA TYR A 36 -5.20 -6.37 9.55
C TYR A 36 -4.53 -5.53 10.65
N SER A 37 -3.52 -4.73 10.30
CA SER A 37 -2.86 -3.85 11.29
C SER A 37 -3.73 -2.71 11.78
N PHE A 38 -4.73 -2.30 10.99
CA PHE A 38 -5.59 -1.15 11.29
C PHE A 38 -7.04 -1.55 11.59
N THR A 39 -7.30 -2.83 11.83
CA THR A 39 -8.63 -3.31 12.22
C THR A 39 -8.81 -3.18 13.73
N GLU A 40 -9.73 -2.33 14.16
CA GLU A 40 -10.23 -2.39 15.53
C GLU A 40 -11.08 -3.65 15.74
N PRO A 41 -11.16 -4.21 16.96
CA PRO A 41 -11.75 -5.53 17.22
C PRO A 41 -13.26 -5.67 16.93
N LYS A 42 -13.97 -4.61 16.51
CA LYS A 42 -15.43 -4.64 16.30
C LYS A 42 -15.88 -4.41 14.86
N VAL A 43 -15.20 -3.56 14.10
CA VAL A 43 -15.59 -3.25 12.70
C VAL A 43 -14.35 -2.90 11.89
N MET A 44 -14.19 -3.54 10.72
CA MET A 44 -13.14 -3.23 9.78
C MET A 44 -13.43 -1.91 9.05
N PRO A 45 -12.53 -0.92 9.10
CA PRO A 45 -12.69 0.31 8.33
C PRO A 45 -12.80 0.04 6.82
N ALA A 46 -13.54 0.86 6.09
CA ALA A 46 -13.73 0.70 4.65
C ALA A 46 -12.39 0.62 3.87
N PHE A 47 -11.41 1.46 4.25
CA PHE A 47 -10.08 1.42 3.63
C PHE A 47 -9.37 0.07 3.88
N ALA A 48 -9.55 -0.54 5.05
CA ALA A 48 -8.96 -1.84 5.37
C ALA A 48 -9.59 -2.96 4.52
N VAL A 49 -10.92 -2.93 4.32
CA VAL A 49 -11.62 -3.84 3.38
C VAL A 49 -11.07 -3.70 1.95
N PHE A 50 -10.81 -2.46 1.52
CA PHE A 50 -10.20 -2.20 0.22
C PHE A 50 -8.79 -2.79 0.12
N LEU A 51 -7.93 -2.62 1.13
CA LEU A 51 -6.58 -3.20 1.15
C LEU A 51 -6.64 -4.75 1.13
N GLU A 52 -7.55 -5.35 1.88
CA GLU A 52 -7.76 -6.80 1.84
C GLU A 52 -8.16 -7.27 0.44
N HIS A 53 -9.10 -6.58 -0.21
CA HIS A 53 -9.47 -6.88 -1.59
C HIS A 53 -8.28 -6.77 -2.55
N MET A 54 -7.49 -5.71 -2.41
CA MET A 54 -6.27 -5.51 -3.20
C MET A 54 -5.25 -6.62 -3.00
N SER A 55 -5.10 -7.15 -1.78
CA SER A 55 -4.22 -8.30 -1.52
C SER A 55 -4.58 -9.50 -2.40
N ALA A 56 -5.87 -9.84 -2.49
CA ALA A 56 -6.37 -10.96 -3.28
C ALA A 56 -6.16 -10.72 -4.79
N VAL A 57 -6.41 -9.49 -5.26
CA VAL A 57 -6.18 -9.11 -6.66
C VAL A 57 -4.72 -9.30 -7.06
N LYS A 58 -3.77 -8.86 -6.23
CA LYS A 58 -2.33 -8.98 -6.50
C LYS A 58 -1.88 -10.45 -6.52
N TRP A 59 -2.43 -11.25 -5.62
CA TRP A 59 -2.18 -12.70 -5.60
C TRP A 59 -2.68 -13.41 -6.88
N GLU A 60 -3.87 -13.05 -7.38
CA GLU A 60 -4.36 -13.58 -8.66
C GLU A 60 -3.52 -13.14 -9.86
N GLN A 61 -3.07 -11.88 -9.90
CA GLN A 61 -2.17 -11.39 -10.95
C GLN A 61 -0.84 -12.15 -10.95
N ALA A 62 -0.25 -12.41 -9.78
CA ALA A 62 0.94 -13.24 -9.67
C ALA A 62 0.71 -14.64 -10.25
N LYS A 63 -0.44 -15.27 -9.94
CA LYS A 63 -0.82 -16.56 -10.52
C LYS A 63 -0.96 -16.52 -12.03
N GLU A 64 -1.47 -15.43 -12.63
CA GLU A 64 -1.54 -15.27 -14.09
C GLU A 64 -0.15 -15.30 -14.74
N PHE A 65 0.83 -14.60 -14.17
CA PHE A 65 2.22 -14.61 -14.62
C PHE A 65 2.84 -16.02 -14.54
N LEU A 66 2.66 -16.73 -13.41
CA LEU A 66 3.17 -18.09 -13.26
C LEU A 66 2.50 -19.09 -14.20
N ARG A 67 1.18 -18.95 -14.44
CA ARG A 67 0.45 -19.73 -15.44
C ARG A 67 1.00 -19.46 -16.85
N PHE A 68 1.42 -18.23 -17.16
CA PHE A 68 2.05 -17.90 -18.44
C PHE A 68 3.38 -18.65 -18.61
N LEU A 69 4.28 -18.64 -17.62
CA LEU A 69 5.54 -19.39 -17.65
C LEU A 69 5.33 -20.89 -17.82
N ARG A 70 4.39 -21.46 -17.06
CA ARG A 70 4.04 -22.87 -17.17
C ARG A 70 3.60 -23.25 -18.58
N ARG A 71 2.77 -22.43 -19.24
CA ARG A 71 2.33 -22.68 -20.63
C ARG A 71 3.47 -22.63 -21.64
N ARG A 72 4.58 -21.95 -21.33
CA ARG A 72 5.80 -21.91 -22.17
C ARG A 72 6.79 -23.02 -21.79
N ASN A 73 6.45 -23.93 -20.87
CA ASN A 73 7.35 -24.96 -20.32
C ASN A 73 8.64 -24.37 -19.71
N CYS A 74 8.55 -23.16 -19.15
CA CYS A 74 9.70 -22.40 -18.61
C CYS A 74 9.70 -22.34 -17.08
N ILE A 75 9.23 -23.38 -16.41
CA ILE A 75 9.27 -23.44 -14.94
C ILE A 75 10.69 -23.79 -14.53
N ASN A 76 11.53 -22.77 -14.39
CA ASN A 76 12.93 -22.96 -14.01
C ASN A 76 13.13 -22.71 -12.50
N SER A 77 12.23 -21.95 -11.85
CA SER A 77 12.19 -21.79 -10.39
C SER A 77 10.83 -21.27 -9.93
N VAL A 78 10.44 -21.64 -8.70
CA VAL A 78 9.38 -20.96 -7.96
C VAL A 78 9.95 -19.61 -7.51
N PRO A 79 9.25 -18.47 -7.72
CA PRO A 79 9.78 -17.18 -7.27
C PRO A 79 9.97 -17.19 -5.76
N PHE A 80 11.12 -16.69 -5.30
CA PHE A 80 11.33 -16.45 -3.89
C PHE A 80 10.39 -15.32 -3.42
N ILE A 81 9.50 -15.63 -2.48
CA ILE A 81 8.57 -14.66 -1.91
C ILE A 81 9.23 -14.10 -0.66
N GLN A 82 9.71 -12.87 -0.74
CA GLN A 82 10.11 -12.14 0.46
C GLN A 82 8.86 -11.84 1.28
N ARG A 83 8.89 -12.14 2.58
CA ARG A 83 7.82 -11.74 3.50
C ARG A 83 7.76 -10.22 3.57
N ALA A 84 6.56 -9.66 3.69
CA ALA A 84 6.37 -8.23 3.93
C ALA A 84 7.25 -7.79 5.11
N ASN A 85 8.26 -6.97 4.83
CA ASN A 85 9.10 -6.33 5.83
C ASN A 85 8.79 -4.84 5.84
N ILE A 86 7.51 -4.53 6.01
CA ILE A 86 7.10 -3.18 6.37
C ILE A 86 7.47 -3.08 7.86
N GLY A 87 8.27 -2.07 8.20
CA GLY A 87 8.70 -1.84 9.59
C GLY A 87 7.51 -1.61 10.54
N PRO A 88 7.74 -1.07 11.76
CA PRO A 88 6.66 -0.80 12.69
C PRO A 88 5.54 0.03 12.04
N LEU A 89 4.37 -0.58 11.86
CA LEU A 89 3.19 0.05 11.27
C LEU A 89 2.50 0.88 12.35
N GLU A 90 3.03 2.07 12.63
CA GLU A 90 2.50 2.94 13.69
C GLU A 90 1.14 3.55 13.31
N THR A 91 1.01 4.07 12.08
CA THR A 91 -0.23 4.73 11.62
C THR A 91 -0.46 4.53 10.12
N PRO A 92 -1.73 4.52 9.66
CA PRO A 92 -2.06 4.48 8.23
C PRO A 92 -1.44 5.64 7.44
N GLU A 93 -1.34 6.83 8.04
CA GLU A 93 -0.78 8.02 7.38
C GLU A 93 0.67 7.85 6.94
N LYS A 94 1.46 7.12 7.72
CA LYS A 94 2.86 6.79 7.40
C LYS A 94 2.97 5.61 6.44
N ALA A 95 2.08 4.62 6.57
CA ALA A 95 2.17 3.38 5.80
C ALA A 95 1.60 3.49 4.37
N LEU A 96 0.56 4.29 4.15
CA LEU A 96 -0.10 4.42 2.85
C LEU A 96 0.81 5.00 1.74
N PRO A 97 1.66 6.02 2.00
CA PRO A 97 2.67 6.47 1.02
C PRO A 97 3.62 5.37 0.57
N ASP A 98 4.04 4.47 1.48
CA ASP A 98 4.93 3.36 1.14
C ASP A 98 4.25 2.40 0.16
N VAL A 99 2.96 2.13 0.32
CA VAL A 99 2.19 1.30 -0.63
C VAL A 99 2.15 1.93 -2.02
N VAL A 100 1.96 3.24 -2.11
CA VAL A 100 1.98 3.94 -3.41
C VAL A 100 3.35 3.79 -4.08
N ASN A 101 4.44 3.96 -3.32
CA ASN A 101 5.80 3.75 -3.84
C ASN A 101 5.99 2.30 -4.33
N LEU A 102 5.49 1.31 -3.61
CA LEU A 102 5.54 -0.09 -4.04
C LEU A 102 4.76 -0.32 -5.34
N GLU A 103 3.59 0.30 -5.50
CA GLU A 103 2.79 0.21 -6.73
C GLU A 103 3.45 0.90 -7.93
N GLU A 104 4.17 1.99 -7.70
CA GLU A 104 5.01 2.64 -8.71
C GLU A 104 6.18 1.75 -9.13
N GLU A 105 6.87 1.14 -8.18
CA GLU A 105 7.96 0.21 -8.47
C GLU A 105 7.44 -1.03 -9.24
N LEU A 106 6.29 -1.58 -8.87
CA LEU A 106 5.66 -2.67 -9.63
C LEU A 106 5.41 -2.25 -11.08
N THR A 107 4.92 -1.02 -11.28
CA THR A 107 4.68 -0.48 -12.62
C THR A 107 5.98 -0.42 -13.42
N ARG A 108 7.08 0.05 -12.83
CA ARG A 108 8.40 0.08 -13.47
C ARG A 108 8.89 -1.32 -13.84
N ILE A 109 8.79 -2.30 -12.93
CA ILE A 109 9.20 -3.69 -13.20
C ILE A 109 8.38 -4.30 -14.34
N MET A 110 7.08 -4.02 -14.41
CA MET A 110 6.22 -4.46 -15.51
C MET A 110 6.56 -3.78 -16.84
N GLU A 111 6.96 -2.50 -16.82
CA GLU A 111 7.44 -1.80 -18.01
C GLU A 111 8.76 -2.38 -18.50
N ASP A 112 9.71 -2.65 -17.60
CA ASP A 112 10.97 -3.32 -17.92
C ASP A 112 10.71 -4.67 -18.60
N LEU A 113 9.82 -5.50 -18.03
CA LEU A 113 9.41 -6.78 -18.64
C LEU A 113 8.86 -6.59 -20.05
N LYS A 114 8.01 -5.57 -20.26
CA LYS A 114 7.46 -5.25 -21.60
C LYS A 114 8.58 -4.87 -22.57
N THR A 115 9.59 -4.10 -22.13
CA THR A 115 10.73 -3.73 -22.99
C THR A 115 11.59 -4.94 -23.34
N SER A 116 11.92 -5.81 -22.38
CA SER A 116 12.66 -7.06 -22.62
C SER A 116 11.90 -7.98 -23.57
N ALA A 117 10.60 -8.14 -23.38
CA ALA A 117 9.73 -8.92 -24.28
C ALA A 117 9.72 -8.36 -25.71
N SER A 118 9.72 -7.03 -25.85
CA SER A 118 9.74 -6.36 -27.15
C SER A 118 11.09 -6.58 -27.87
N ARG A 119 12.20 -6.46 -27.15
CA ARG A 119 13.56 -6.73 -27.67
C ARG A 119 13.71 -8.18 -28.12
N ALA A 120 13.14 -9.11 -27.35
CA ALA A 120 13.15 -10.53 -27.67
C ALA A 120 12.10 -10.96 -28.72
N ARG A 121 11.33 -10.01 -29.26
CA ARG A 121 10.24 -10.24 -30.24
C ARG A 121 9.14 -11.20 -29.74
N GLU A 122 8.95 -11.27 -28.43
CA GLU A 122 7.93 -12.08 -27.76
C GLU A 122 6.57 -11.38 -27.76
N THR A 123 5.91 -11.34 -28.92
CA THR A 123 4.66 -10.58 -29.14
C THR A 123 3.52 -10.95 -28.19
N ARG A 124 3.41 -12.24 -27.83
CA ARG A 124 2.39 -12.72 -26.88
C ARG A 124 2.61 -12.17 -25.48
N LEU A 125 3.86 -12.11 -25.03
CA LEU A 125 4.23 -11.56 -23.72
C LEU A 125 4.03 -10.04 -23.71
N VAL A 126 4.41 -9.34 -24.79
CA VAL A 126 4.18 -7.89 -24.91
C VAL A 126 2.69 -7.57 -24.76
N LYS A 127 1.81 -8.30 -25.46
CA LYS A 127 0.36 -8.11 -25.34
C LYS A 127 -0.13 -8.38 -23.92
N PHE A 128 0.26 -9.52 -23.35
CA PHE A 128 -0.11 -9.93 -22.00
C PHE A 128 0.28 -8.88 -20.95
N THR A 129 1.54 -8.41 -20.96
CA THR A 129 2.03 -7.40 -20.02
C THR A 129 1.34 -6.04 -20.24
N LYS A 130 1.03 -5.67 -21.49
CA LYS A 130 0.32 -4.42 -21.79
C LYS A 130 -1.10 -4.42 -21.20
N ASP A 131 -1.83 -5.52 -21.33
CA ASP A 131 -3.19 -5.64 -20.79
C ASP A 131 -3.19 -5.53 -19.25
N LEU A 132 -2.19 -6.13 -18.60
CA LEU A 132 -2.01 -6.04 -17.16
C LEU A 132 -1.55 -4.66 -16.68
N LEU A 133 -0.68 -3.97 -17.44
CA LEU A 133 -0.27 -2.59 -17.14
C LEU A 133 -1.47 -1.62 -17.14
N VAL A 134 -2.46 -1.83 -18.03
CA VAL A 134 -3.68 -1.02 -18.03
C VAL A 134 -4.48 -1.24 -16.74
N LYS A 135 -4.61 -2.49 -16.27
CA LYS A 135 -5.28 -2.80 -15.00
C LYS A 135 -4.51 -2.22 -13.80
N GLN A 136 -3.19 -2.37 -13.80
CA GLN A 136 -2.30 -1.84 -12.77
C GLN A 136 -2.46 -0.32 -12.60
N ASN A 137 -2.45 0.43 -13.70
CA ASN A 137 -2.64 1.89 -13.66
C ASN A 137 -4.03 2.30 -13.14
N LYS A 138 -5.08 1.51 -13.45
CA LYS A 138 -6.41 1.76 -12.89
C LYS A 138 -6.42 1.53 -11.38
N HIS A 139 -5.87 0.41 -10.92
CA HIS A 139 -5.81 0.10 -9.49
C HIS A 139 -5.00 1.15 -8.71
N ARG A 140 -3.87 1.61 -9.27
CA ARG A 140 -3.07 2.67 -8.63
C ARG A 140 -3.86 3.97 -8.46
N ARG A 141 -4.60 4.40 -9.49
CA ARG A 141 -5.46 5.58 -9.38
C ARG A 141 -6.58 5.41 -8.35
N PHE A 142 -7.17 4.23 -8.27
CA PHE A 142 -8.17 3.93 -7.24
C PHE A 142 -7.56 3.97 -5.83
N LEU A 143 -6.37 3.38 -5.64
CA LEU A 143 -5.65 3.46 -4.36
C LEU A 143 -5.35 4.91 -3.97
N GLU A 144 -4.80 5.71 -4.89
CA GLU A 144 -4.52 7.14 -4.65
C GLU A 144 -5.78 7.89 -4.19
N GLN A 145 -6.92 7.62 -4.84
CA GLN A 145 -8.21 8.22 -4.48
C GLN A 145 -8.69 7.78 -3.10
N GLU A 146 -8.67 6.49 -2.79
CA GLU A 146 -9.05 5.95 -1.47
C GLU A 146 -8.19 6.53 -0.34
N ILE A 147 -6.88 6.71 -0.59
CA ILE A 147 -5.96 7.37 0.37
C ILE A 147 -6.37 8.83 0.60
N LEU A 148 -6.73 9.56 -0.46
CA LEU A 148 -7.19 10.96 -0.34
C LEU A 148 -8.52 11.07 0.41
N ASP A 149 -9.44 10.14 0.19
CA ASP A 149 -10.72 10.10 0.89
C ASP A 149 -10.53 9.75 2.38
N TYR A 150 -9.65 8.79 2.69
CA TYR A 150 -9.25 8.47 4.07
C TYR A 150 -8.67 9.69 4.80
N ARG A 151 -7.72 10.41 4.17
CA ARG A 151 -7.09 11.60 4.77
C ARG A 151 -8.12 12.69 5.10
N ARG A 152 -9.00 13.01 4.15
CA ARG A 152 -10.07 14.00 4.35
C ARG A 152 -11.02 13.61 5.48
N LEU A 153 -11.36 12.32 5.59
CA LEU A 153 -12.22 11.83 6.66
C LEU A 153 -11.55 11.94 8.04
N GLU A 154 -10.25 11.63 8.12
CA GLU A 154 -9.52 11.71 9.38
C GLU A 154 -9.30 13.16 9.84
N GLU A 155 -9.01 14.08 8.92
CA GLU A 155 -8.96 15.53 9.19
C GLU A 155 -10.30 16.04 9.76
N TYR A 156 -11.42 15.64 9.16
CA TYR A 156 -12.76 16.00 9.65
C TYR A 156 -13.02 15.46 11.07
N ARG A 157 -12.62 14.21 11.34
CA ARG A 157 -12.74 13.61 12.69
C ARG A 157 -11.89 14.35 13.71
N GLN A 158 -10.68 14.75 13.36
CA GLN A 158 -9.80 15.53 14.24
C GLN A 158 -10.40 16.90 14.57
N GLN A 159 -10.88 17.64 13.56
CA GLN A 159 -11.56 18.92 13.77
C GLN A 159 -12.78 18.79 14.67
N ARG A 160 -13.59 17.75 14.48
CA ARG A 160 -14.75 17.48 15.32
C ARG A 160 -14.37 17.21 16.78
N ARG A 161 -13.36 16.35 17.02
CA ARG A 161 -12.85 16.09 18.38
C ARG A 161 -12.33 17.35 19.07
N LEU A 162 -11.67 18.25 18.32
CA LEU A 162 -11.21 19.53 18.84
C LEU A 162 -12.36 20.49 19.17
N SER A 163 -13.43 20.48 18.36
CA SER A 163 -14.63 21.30 18.61
C SER A 163 -15.50 20.80 19.76
N GLU A 164 -15.47 19.49 20.05
CA GLU A 164 -16.25 18.85 21.12
C GLU A 164 -15.55 18.91 22.50
N ASN A 165 -14.28 19.33 22.57
CA ASN A 165 -13.53 19.58 23.81
C ASN A 165 -13.33 21.08 24.15
N PRO A 166 -14.38 21.91 24.39
CA PRO A 166 -14.21 23.29 24.85
C PRO A 166 -14.21 23.46 26.39
N ALA A 167 -14.17 22.39 27.19
CA ALA A 167 -14.22 22.50 28.66
C ALA A 167 -12.83 22.34 29.30
N GLY A 168 -12.11 23.46 29.40
CA GLY A 168 -10.81 23.51 30.08
C GLY A 168 -10.17 24.90 30.18
N ALA A 169 -10.97 25.97 30.17
CA ALA A 169 -10.52 27.28 30.64
C ALA A 169 -11.60 27.82 31.58
N SER A 170 -11.46 27.42 32.83
CA SER A 170 -12.34 27.74 33.93
C SER A 170 -12.54 29.25 34.06
N VAL A 171 -13.81 29.61 34.23
CA VAL A 171 -14.26 30.79 34.96
C VAL A 171 -13.41 30.93 36.22
N SER A 172 -12.71 32.06 36.36
CA SER A 172 -12.23 32.59 37.63
C SER A 172 -12.74 34.01 37.75
N GLY A 173 -14.00 34.14 38.15
CA GLY A 173 -14.44 35.34 38.81
C GLY A 173 -13.89 35.32 40.22
N GLU A 174 -12.93 36.20 40.50
CA GLU A 174 -12.71 36.73 41.85
C GLU A 174 -12.54 38.25 41.71
N ASP A 175 -13.63 38.94 42.02
CA ASP A 175 -13.58 40.30 42.52
C ASP A 175 -12.83 40.33 43.86
N THR A 176 -12.17 41.47 44.10
CA THR A 176 -11.88 42.14 45.39
C THR A 176 -10.39 42.32 45.68
N THR A 177 -9.83 43.48 45.31
CA THR A 177 -8.80 44.14 46.13
C THR A 177 -8.67 45.64 45.83
N SER A 178 -9.25 46.45 46.70
CA SER A 178 -8.90 47.86 46.95
C SER A 178 -9.60 48.23 48.26
N GLY A 179 -8.97 48.64 49.35
CA GLY A 179 -7.60 48.90 49.72
C GLY A 179 -7.69 49.41 51.18
N GLY A 180 -6.66 49.23 52.01
CA GLY A 180 -6.72 49.79 53.36
C GLY A 180 -5.77 49.16 54.37
N SER A 181 -4.54 49.67 54.36
CA SER A 181 -3.48 49.46 55.35
C SER A 181 -3.90 49.79 56.79
N THR A 182 -3.51 48.99 57.79
CA THR A 182 -2.50 49.38 58.81
C THR A 182 -2.34 48.35 59.96
N ALA A 183 -1.07 47.99 60.18
CA ALA A 183 -0.34 47.91 61.46
C ALA A 183 -0.72 46.91 62.59
N ASN A 184 0.22 45.97 62.77
CA ASN A 184 1.06 45.74 63.96
C ASN A 184 0.61 44.83 65.13
N LEU A 185 1.44 43.77 65.28
CA LEU A 185 2.17 43.34 66.49
C LEU A 185 1.40 43.12 67.82
N SER A 186 1.37 41.89 68.30
CA SER A 186 2.18 41.47 69.47
C SER A 186 1.98 39.99 69.81
N ALA A 187 3.07 39.39 70.28
CA ALA A 187 3.19 38.04 70.82
C ALA A 187 2.64 37.95 72.25
N VAL A 188 2.11 36.78 72.63
CA VAL A 188 2.57 35.87 73.72
C VAL A 188 1.91 34.52 73.49
#